data_AF-A0AAU7KPR7-F1
#
_entry.id   AF-A0AAU7KPR7-F1
#
_cell.length_a   1.000
_cell.length_b   1.000
_cell.length_c   1.000
_cell.angle_alpha   90.00
_cell.angle_beta   90.00
_cell.angle_gamma   90.00
#
_symmetry.space_group_name_H-M   'P 1'
#
loop_
_entity.id
_entity.type
_entity.pdbx_description
1 polymer ?
#
loop_
_entity_poly.entity_id
_entity_poly.type
_entity_poly.pdbx_seq_one_letter_code
_entity_poly.pdbx_strand_id
1 'polypeptide(L)'
;MADNLTAYLELMLEHARETTAAGRPRLLLVAEALGFKGGGETGIPLSSPALLRSCKHPFIETLRPHLALVPEGGSEATATIAWECFARLGMTPLVWNAFPFHPHQIARTHSNRAPRAAELSEGIDWLRRLDQLVAAHSTPMMVAGVGRKGTLAAQVAFPEREVLALRHPSYGGKAEFERGLRQLMSRLDTADPAR
;
A
#
# COMPACT_ATOMS: atom_id res chain seq x y z
N MET A 1 5.32 5.31 23.05
CA MET A 1 5.51 5.72 21.65
C MET A 1 4.40 5.09 20.85
N ALA A 2 3.64 5.85 20.06
CA ALA A 2 2.67 5.24 19.16
C ALA A 2 3.43 4.46 18.07
N ASP A 3 3.06 3.20 17.88
CA ASP A 3 3.51 2.40 16.75
C ASP A 3 2.57 2.68 15.56
N ASN A 4 3.02 3.57 14.67
CA ASN A 4 2.26 3.99 13.49
C ASN A 4 1.83 2.82 12.60
N LEU A 5 2.66 1.78 12.51
CA LEU A 5 2.34 0.60 11.70
C LEU A 5 1.21 -0.21 12.32
N THR A 6 1.26 -0.41 13.64
CA THR A 6 0.17 -1.07 14.38
C THR A 6 -1.14 -0.32 14.20
N ALA A 7 -1.16 1.00 14.41
CA ALA A 7 -2.38 1.82 14.22
C ALA A 7 -2.92 1.72 12.77
N TYR A 8 -2.04 1.72 11.78
CA TYR A 8 -2.42 1.55 10.37
C TYR A 8 -3.05 0.18 10.11
N LEU A 9 -2.42 -0.90 10.59
CA LEU A 9 -2.89 -2.26 10.38
C LEU A 9 -4.21 -2.54 11.11
N GLU A 10 -4.36 -2.07 12.35
CA GLU A 10 -5.61 -2.20 13.11
C GLU A 10 -6.79 -1.54 12.36
N LEU A 11 -6.60 -0.30 11.89
CA LEU A 11 -7.63 0.39 11.12
C LEU A 11 -7.90 -0.29 9.76
N MET A 12 -6.87 -0.83 9.10
CA MET A 12 -7.05 -1.62 7.87
C MET A 12 -7.85 -2.90 8.11
N LEU A 13 -7.65 -3.56 9.25
CA LEU A 13 -8.40 -4.76 9.64
C LEU A 13 -9.85 -4.43 10.02
N GLU A 14 -10.12 -3.29 10.65
CA GLU A 14 -11.48 -2.82 10.89
C GLU A 14 -12.19 -2.51 9.57
N HIS A 15 -11.58 -1.68 8.73
CA HIS A 15 -12.07 -1.40 7.38
C HIS A 15 -12.29 -2.70 6.58
N ALA A 16 -11.46 -3.72 6.84
CA ALA A 16 -11.58 -5.02 6.20
C ALA A 16 -12.83 -5.80 6.56
N ARG A 17 -13.18 -5.79 7.84
CA ARG A 17 -14.39 -6.45 8.33
C ARG A 17 -15.63 -5.73 7.80
N GLU A 18 -15.64 -4.40 7.80
CA GLU A 18 -16.76 -3.61 7.29
C GLU A 18 -17.06 -3.87 5.82
N THR A 19 -16.03 -3.79 4.98
CA THR A 19 -16.17 -4.02 3.53
C THR A 19 -16.55 -5.47 3.21
N THR A 20 -16.01 -6.43 3.95
CA THR A 20 -16.39 -7.85 3.84
C THR A 20 -17.86 -8.05 4.22
N ALA A 21 -18.32 -7.46 5.32
CA ALA A 21 -19.72 -7.53 5.75
C ALA A 21 -20.67 -6.88 4.74
N ALA A 22 -20.19 -5.87 4.00
CA ALA A 22 -20.91 -5.22 2.91
C ALA A 22 -20.81 -5.97 1.57
N GLY A 23 -20.18 -7.15 1.50
CA GLY A 23 -20.02 -7.93 0.26
C GLY A 23 -19.02 -7.36 -0.74
N ARG A 24 -18.28 -6.30 -0.37
CA ARG A 24 -17.39 -5.59 -1.30
C ARG A 24 -16.02 -6.26 -1.36
N PRO A 25 -15.49 -6.53 -2.56
CA PRO A 25 -14.17 -7.13 -2.68
C PRO A 25 -13.06 -6.16 -2.28
N ARG A 26 -11.91 -6.74 -1.96
CA ARG A 26 -10.81 -6.07 -1.28
C ARG A 26 -9.58 -6.04 -2.16
N LEU A 27 -8.74 -5.02 -1.97
CA LEU A 27 -7.56 -4.81 -2.79
C LEU A 27 -6.30 -4.72 -1.93
N LEU A 28 -5.35 -5.60 -2.19
CA LEU A 28 -3.96 -5.51 -1.70
C LEU A 28 -3.09 -4.92 -2.81
N LEU A 29 -2.50 -3.76 -2.55
CA LEU A 29 -1.49 -3.14 -3.40
C LEU A 29 -0.09 -3.45 -2.87
N VAL A 30 0.76 -4.04 -3.70
CA VAL A 30 2.15 -4.36 -3.37
C VAL A 30 3.08 -3.37 -4.08
N ALA A 31 3.60 -2.40 -3.34
CA ALA A 31 4.61 -1.43 -3.80
C ALA A 31 6.04 -1.97 -3.66
N GLU A 32 7.07 -1.16 -3.96
CA GLU A 32 8.46 -1.63 -3.99
C GLU A 32 9.09 -1.72 -2.59
N ALA A 33 9.29 -0.58 -1.91
CA ALA A 33 9.93 -0.48 -0.61
C ALA A 33 9.62 0.88 0.05
N LEU A 34 10.00 1.06 1.32
CA LEU A 34 9.85 2.35 1.99
C LEU A 34 10.87 3.38 1.44
N GLY A 35 10.37 4.55 1.04
CA GLY A 35 11.20 5.70 0.70
C GLY A 35 11.69 6.44 1.95
N PHE A 36 12.91 6.97 1.91
CA PHE A 36 13.54 7.70 3.02
C PHE A 36 12.62 8.80 3.60
N LYS A 37 12.15 9.72 2.75
CA LYS A 37 11.27 10.86 3.11
C LYS A 37 9.79 10.50 3.26
N GLY A 38 9.48 9.21 3.21
CA GLY A 38 8.12 8.70 3.16
C GLY A 38 7.91 7.66 4.24
N GLY A 39 7.66 6.43 3.81
CA GLY A 39 7.50 5.29 4.70
C GLY A 39 8.68 5.06 5.65
N GLY A 40 9.88 5.49 5.31
CA GLY A 40 11.06 5.42 6.17
C GLY A 40 10.97 6.31 7.42
N GLU A 41 10.20 7.40 7.37
CA GLU A 41 9.95 8.29 8.52
C GLU A 41 8.65 7.94 9.26
N THR A 42 7.66 7.39 8.55
CA THR A 42 6.33 7.12 9.13
C THR A 42 6.16 5.68 9.61
N GLY A 43 6.92 4.74 9.06
CA GLY A 43 6.72 3.29 9.23
C GLY A 43 5.56 2.72 8.39
N ILE A 44 4.83 3.55 7.62
CA ILE A 44 3.64 3.13 6.88
C ILE A 44 3.94 3.08 5.36
N PRO A 45 3.62 1.97 4.66
CA PRO A 45 3.77 1.89 3.20
C PRO A 45 3.05 3.01 2.46
N LEU A 46 3.67 3.50 1.38
CA LEU A 46 3.10 4.52 0.49
C LEU A 46 2.54 5.73 1.25
N SER A 47 3.35 6.28 2.15
CA SER A 47 2.99 7.44 2.97
C SER A 47 4.17 8.40 3.14
N SER A 48 3.91 9.58 3.69
CA SER A 48 4.95 10.49 4.18
C SER A 48 4.39 11.36 5.31
N PRO A 49 5.22 11.98 6.16
CA PRO A 49 4.71 12.86 7.21
C PRO A 49 3.86 14.02 6.67
N ALA A 50 4.29 14.66 5.56
CA ALA A 50 3.53 15.71 4.90
C ALA A 50 2.16 15.24 4.36
N LEU A 51 2.11 14.03 3.78
CA LEU A 51 0.87 13.43 3.31
C LEU A 51 -0.09 13.16 4.47
N LEU A 52 0.38 12.47 5.52
CA LEU A 52 -0.47 12.03 6.64
C LEU A 52 -1.10 13.22 7.39
N ARG A 53 -0.44 14.38 7.38
CA ARG A 53 -0.99 15.63 7.91
C ARG A 53 -2.09 16.26 7.07
N SER A 54 -1.98 16.21 5.75
CA SER A 54 -2.79 17.04 4.86
C SER A 54 -3.84 16.27 4.05
N CYS A 55 -3.66 14.97 3.85
CA CYS A 55 -4.55 14.15 3.03
C CYS A 55 -5.98 14.12 3.59
N LYS A 56 -6.96 14.36 2.73
CA LYS A 56 -8.40 14.38 3.06
C LYS A 56 -9.12 13.05 2.82
N HIS A 57 -8.37 12.00 2.55
CA HIS A 57 -8.94 10.68 2.42
C HIS A 57 -9.53 10.24 3.79
N PRO A 58 -10.80 9.78 3.88
CA PRO A 58 -11.44 9.45 5.16
C PRO A 58 -10.61 8.52 6.04
N PHE A 59 -10.06 7.43 5.47
CA PHE A 59 -9.16 6.52 6.18
C PHE A 59 -7.95 7.24 6.83
N ILE A 60 -7.32 8.20 6.14
CA ILE A 60 -6.18 8.94 6.69
C ILE A 60 -6.63 9.94 7.76
N GLU A 61 -7.79 10.57 7.60
CA GLU A 61 -8.33 11.46 8.63
C GLU A 61 -8.65 10.70 9.92
N THR A 62 -9.21 9.49 9.82
CA THR A 62 -9.43 8.60 10.96
C THR A 62 -8.12 8.12 11.58
N LEU A 63 -7.11 7.79 10.77
CA LEU A 63 -5.82 7.29 11.27
C LEU A 63 -5.01 8.39 11.98
N ARG A 64 -5.02 9.62 11.46
CA ARG A 64 -4.10 10.71 11.85
C ARG A 64 -3.98 10.96 13.35
N PRO A 65 -5.06 10.99 14.16
CA PRO A 65 -4.96 11.23 15.60
C PRO A 65 -4.15 10.17 16.37
N HIS A 66 -3.99 8.98 15.79
CA HIS A 66 -3.28 7.84 16.40
C HIS A 66 -1.79 7.79 16.02
N LEU A 67 -1.31 8.72 15.18
CA LEU A 67 0.04 8.69 14.64
C LEU A 67 1.00 9.60 15.43
N ALA A 68 2.22 9.10 15.63
CA ALA A 68 3.37 9.90 16.02
C ALA A 68 4.15 10.33 14.76
N LEU A 69 3.99 11.59 14.35
CA LEU A 69 4.61 12.14 13.13
C LEU A 69 5.71 13.15 13.47
N VAL A 70 6.87 13.02 12.81
CA VAL A 70 7.98 14.00 12.89
C VAL A 70 7.55 15.39 12.40
N PRO A 71 7.66 16.48 13.20
CA PRO A 71 7.06 17.79 12.90
C PRO A 71 7.35 18.34 11.50
N GLU A 72 8.61 18.29 11.06
CA GLU A 72 9.08 18.76 9.75
C GLU A 72 9.49 17.60 8.84
N GLY A 73 8.65 16.58 8.76
CA GLY A 73 8.93 15.40 7.97
C GLY A 73 8.79 15.56 6.46
N GLY A 74 9.30 14.59 5.75
CA GLY A 74 9.39 14.58 4.30
C GLY A 74 8.05 14.54 3.54
N SER A 75 8.19 14.79 2.24
CA SER A 75 7.14 14.63 1.25
C SER A 75 7.57 13.59 0.22
N GLU A 76 6.65 12.69 -0.14
CA GLU A 76 6.88 11.66 -1.15
C GLU A 76 5.84 11.77 -2.26
N ALA A 77 6.26 12.18 -3.46
CA ALA A 77 5.35 12.44 -4.58
C ALA A 77 4.53 11.20 -4.99
N THR A 78 5.13 10.01 -4.95
CA THR A 78 4.45 8.73 -5.24
C THR A 78 3.27 8.51 -4.30
N ALA A 79 3.49 8.68 -2.99
CA ALA A 79 2.46 8.54 -1.98
C ALA A 79 1.34 9.58 -2.17
N THR A 80 1.70 10.85 -2.38
CA THR A 80 0.73 11.92 -2.66
C THR A 80 -0.15 11.61 -3.87
N ILE A 81 0.46 11.25 -5.00
CA ILE A 81 -0.29 10.91 -6.22
C ILE A 81 -1.22 9.72 -5.97
N ALA A 82 -0.75 8.69 -5.27
CA ALA A 82 -1.54 7.49 -5.04
C ALA A 82 -2.77 7.79 -4.17
N TRP A 83 -2.60 8.48 -3.04
CA TRP A 83 -3.71 8.81 -2.14
C TRP A 83 -4.68 9.85 -2.74
N GLU A 84 -4.22 10.75 -3.60
CA GLU A 84 -5.10 11.59 -4.43
C GLU A 84 -5.99 10.74 -5.35
N CYS A 85 -5.43 9.69 -5.95
CA CYS A 85 -6.20 8.77 -6.81
C CYS A 85 -7.19 7.95 -5.98
N PHE A 86 -6.75 7.42 -4.83
CA PHE A 86 -7.63 6.67 -3.92
C PHE A 86 -8.82 7.51 -3.46
N ALA A 87 -8.58 8.76 -3.06
CA ALA A 87 -9.64 9.67 -2.63
C ALA A 87 -10.64 9.97 -3.75
N ARG A 88 -10.15 10.21 -4.98
CA ARG A 88 -11.00 10.49 -6.14
C ARG A 88 -11.83 9.29 -6.58
N LEU A 89 -11.31 8.08 -6.39
CA LEU A 89 -11.98 6.84 -6.72
C LEU A 89 -12.80 6.27 -5.55
N GLY A 90 -12.75 6.88 -4.37
CA GLY A 90 -13.46 6.41 -3.18
C GLY A 90 -13.02 5.02 -2.71
N MET A 91 -11.75 4.64 -2.93
CA MET A 91 -11.21 3.33 -2.58
C MET A 91 -10.21 3.41 -1.45
N THR A 92 -10.14 2.38 -0.62
CA THR A 92 -9.16 2.26 0.48
C THR A 92 -8.42 0.92 0.36
N PRO A 93 -7.41 0.81 -0.51
CA PRO A 93 -6.64 -0.42 -0.61
C PRO A 93 -5.75 -0.62 0.62
N LEU A 94 -5.58 -1.87 1.03
CA LEU A 94 -4.45 -2.23 1.88
C LEU A 94 -3.17 -2.08 1.06
N VAL A 95 -2.18 -1.36 1.56
CA VAL A 95 -0.91 -1.16 0.87
C VAL A 95 0.20 -1.83 1.67
N TRP A 96 1.01 -2.62 0.99
CA TRP A 96 2.23 -3.22 1.51
C TRP A 96 3.39 -3.08 0.53
N ASN A 97 4.59 -3.42 0.96
CA ASN A 97 5.78 -3.38 0.10
C ASN A 97 6.33 -4.79 -0.16
N ALA A 98 6.88 -4.98 -1.35
CA ALA A 98 7.69 -6.13 -1.72
C ALA A 98 8.92 -6.30 -0.81
N PHE A 99 9.45 -5.20 -0.27
CA PHE A 99 10.39 -5.20 0.84
C PHE A 99 9.91 -4.19 1.89
N PRO A 100 9.51 -4.63 3.10
CA PRO A 100 8.82 -3.77 4.07
C PRO A 100 9.72 -2.76 4.80
N PHE A 101 11.01 -2.67 4.44
CA PHE A 101 11.97 -1.78 5.07
C PHE A 101 12.45 -0.67 4.12
N HIS A 102 13.32 0.21 4.62
CA HIS A 102 13.96 1.28 3.87
C HIS A 102 15.38 0.87 3.39
N PRO A 103 15.53 0.39 2.14
CA PRO A 103 16.83 0.10 1.55
C PRO A 103 17.57 1.39 1.19
N HIS A 104 18.78 1.52 1.70
CA HIS A 104 19.65 2.67 1.48
C HIS A 104 21.05 2.25 1.00
N GLN A 105 21.84 3.22 0.52
CA GLN A 105 23.25 2.99 0.21
C GLN A 105 24.06 2.90 1.51
N ILE A 106 25.10 2.06 1.53
CA ILE A 106 25.98 1.90 2.70
C ILE A 106 26.53 3.28 3.10
N ALA A 107 26.51 3.56 4.41
CA ALA A 107 26.91 4.85 5.00
C ALA A 107 26.09 6.08 4.57
N ARG A 108 24.98 5.90 3.85
CA ARG A 108 24.06 6.98 3.44
C ARG A 108 22.61 6.61 3.76
N THR A 109 22.25 6.69 5.04
CA THR A 109 20.90 6.38 5.54
C THR A 109 19.80 7.27 4.95
N HIS A 110 20.15 8.45 4.42
CA HIS A 110 19.23 9.39 3.79
C HIS A 110 19.17 9.23 2.26
N SER A 111 19.28 8.00 1.76
CA SER A 111 19.28 7.70 0.32
C SER A 111 18.37 6.52 0.00
N ASN A 112 17.71 6.58 -1.15
CA ASN A 112 16.93 5.45 -1.64
C ASN A 112 17.80 4.54 -2.51
N ARG A 113 17.64 3.23 -2.34
CA ARG A 113 18.21 2.20 -3.20
C ARG A 113 17.12 1.19 -3.54
N ALA A 114 17.12 0.63 -4.74
CA ALA A 114 16.24 -0.50 -5.05
C ALA A 114 16.57 -1.73 -4.14
N PRO A 115 15.57 -2.49 -3.66
CA PRO A 115 15.81 -3.75 -2.96
C PRO A 115 16.64 -4.75 -3.78
N ARG A 116 17.50 -5.50 -3.09
CA ARG A 116 18.25 -6.64 -3.63
C ARG A 116 17.35 -7.88 -3.69
N ALA A 117 17.78 -8.89 -4.45
CA ALA A 117 17.05 -10.15 -4.55
C ALA A 117 16.81 -10.83 -3.19
N ALA A 118 17.82 -10.85 -2.31
CA ALA A 118 17.68 -11.42 -0.96
C ALA A 118 16.67 -10.64 -0.10
N GLU A 119 16.68 -9.29 -0.19
CA GLU A 119 15.72 -8.43 0.51
C GLU A 119 14.28 -8.67 0.00
N LEU A 120 14.10 -8.83 -1.32
CA LEU A 120 12.80 -9.19 -1.89
C LEU A 120 12.34 -10.59 -1.46
N SER A 121 13.27 -11.55 -1.37
CA SER A 121 12.96 -12.91 -0.88
C SER A 121 12.42 -12.88 0.54
N GLU A 122 13.06 -12.11 1.43
CA GLU A 122 12.59 -11.91 2.79
C GLU A 122 11.22 -11.19 2.81
N GLY A 123 11.06 -10.16 2.00
CA GLY A 123 9.81 -9.40 1.92
C GLY A 123 8.62 -10.22 1.41
N ILE A 124 8.85 -11.23 0.57
CA ILE A 124 7.82 -12.19 0.13
C ILE A 124 7.25 -12.97 1.34
N ASP A 125 8.07 -13.37 2.30
CA ASP A 125 7.60 -14.07 3.49
C ASP A 125 6.75 -13.16 4.39
N TRP A 126 7.14 -11.89 4.52
CA TRP A 126 6.33 -10.88 5.21
C TRP A 126 5.00 -10.62 4.50
N LEU A 127 5.00 -10.55 3.17
CA LEU A 127 3.80 -10.34 2.37
C LEU A 127 2.81 -11.51 2.52
N ARG A 128 3.29 -12.75 2.58
CA ARG A 128 2.44 -13.93 2.86
C ARG A 128 1.85 -13.91 4.27
N ARG A 129 2.64 -13.51 5.27
CA ARG A 129 2.15 -13.37 6.67
C ARG A 129 1.08 -12.29 6.79
N LEU A 130 1.26 -11.15 6.12
CA LEU A 130 0.24 -10.10 6.06
C LEU A 130 -1.05 -10.61 5.43
N ASP A 131 -0.95 -11.33 4.31
CA ASP A 131 -2.12 -11.91 3.64
C ASP A 131 -2.87 -12.89 4.56
N GLN A 132 -2.15 -13.76 5.28
CA GLN A 132 -2.74 -14.67 6.27
C GLN A 132 -3.45 -13.92 7.40
N LEU A 133 -2.83 -12.86 7.93
CA LEU A 133 -3.42 -12.02 8.97
C LEU A 133 -4.73 -11.39 8.49
N VAL A 134 -4.77 -10.88 7.26
CA VAL A 134 -5.94 -10.20 6.72
C VAL A 134 -7.03 -11.19 6.28
N ALA A 135 -6.64 -12.34 5.73
CA ALA A 135 -7.57 -13.40 5.33
C ALA A 135 -8.35 -13.99 6.53
N ALA A 136 -7.78 -13.96 7.74
CA ALA A 136 -8.49 -14.34 8.95
C ALA A 136 -9.67 -13.40 9.31
N HIS A 137 -9.74 -12.22 8.68
CA HIS A 137 -10.72 -11.19 8.98
C HIS A 137 -11.52 -10.72 7.76
N SER A 138 -11.30 -11.30 6.57
CA SER A 138 -11.93 -10.83 5.33
C SER A 138 -12.03 -11.88 4.23
N THR A 139 -12.83 -11.58 3.21
CA THR A 139 -12.86 -12.34 1.95
C THR A 139 -11.52 -12.22 1.20
N PRO A 140 -11.21 -13.17 0.29
CA PRO A 140 -9.97 -13.12 -0.49
C PRO A 140 -9.76 -11.78 -1.18
N MET A 141 -8.58 -11.19 -1.00
CA MET A 141 -8.22 -9.92 -1.64
C MET A 141 -7.77 -10.15 -3.08
N MET A 142 -8.25 -9.30 -4.00
CA MET A 142 -7.56 -9.07 -5.26
C MET A 142 -6.19 -8.47 -4.98
N VAL A 143 -5.18 -8.90 -5.74
CA VAL A 143 -3.80 -8.44 -5.56
C VAL A 143 -3.36 -7.67 -6.80
N ALA A 144 -2.77 -6.50 -6.59
CA ALA A 144 -2.11 -5.76 -7.66
C ALA A 144 -0.72 -5.26 -7.23
N GLY A 145 0.25 -5.40 -8.12
CA GLY A 145 1.60 -4.89 -7.90
C GLY A 145 1.79 -3.52 -8.52
N VAL A 146 2.46 -2.61 -7.80
CA VAL A 146 2.81 -1.28 -8.30
C VAL A 146 4.24 -1.30 -8.82
N GLY A 147 4.39 -1.04 -10.11
CA GLY A 147 5.67 -1.14 -10.81
C GLY A 147 6.19 -2.58 -10.91
N ARG A 148 7.38 -2.73 -11.50
CA ARG A 148 7.94 -4.05 -11.82
C ARG A 148 8.21 -4.90 -10.57
N LYS A 149 8.87 -4.34 -9.55
CA LYS A 149 9.25 -5.12 -8.36
C LYS A 149 8.06 -5.50 -7.50
N GLY A 150 7.11 -4.57 -7.31
CA GLY A 150 5.85 -4.85 -6.62
C GLY A 150 5.07 -5.97 -7.30
N THR A 151 4.96 -5.92 -8.64
CA THR A 151 4.28 -6.96 -9.45
C THR A 151 4.97 -8.32 -9.32
N LEU A 152 6.30 -8.38 -9.51
CA LEU A 152 7.03 -9.64 -9.43
C LEU A 152 6.95 -10.26 -8.03
N ALA A 153 7.09 -9.45 -6.97
CA ALA A 153 6.99 -9.94 -5.60
C ALA A 153 5.58 -10.48 -5.30
N ALA A 154 4.53 -9.78 -5.74
CA ALA A 154 3.16 -10.25 -5.59
C ALA A 154 2.90 -11.56 -6.34
N GLN A 155 3.39 -11.69 -7.58
CA GLN A 155 3.26 -12.93 -8.37
C GLN A 155 3.95 -14.13 -7.71
N VAL A 156 5.13 -13.92 -7.12
CA VAL A 156 5.85 -14.99 -6.41
C VAL A 156 5.21 -15.29 -5.05
N ALA A 157 4.67 -14.29 -4.37
CA ALA A 157 3.99 -14.48 -3.09
C ALA A 157 2.66 -15.25 -3.25
N PHE A 158 1.95 -15.01 -4.36
CA PHE A 158 0.59 -15.50 -4.62
C PHE A 158 0.45 -16.18 -6.00
N PRO A 159 1.14 -17.30 -6.25
CA PRO A 159 1.16 -17.93 -7.58
C PRO A 159 -0.21 -18.41 -8.06
N GLU A 160 -1.13 -18.69 -7.13
CA GLU A 160 -2.49 -19.17 -7.42
C GLU A 160 -3.51 -18.03 -7.64
N ARG A 161 -3.08 -16.76 -7.54
CA ARG A 161 -3.97 -15.60 -7.69
C ARG A 161 -3.63 -14.80 -8.93
N GLU A 162 -4.65 -14.25 -9.58
CA GLU A 162 -4.42 -13.23 -10.60
C GLU A 162 -3.79 -11.99 -9.94
N VAL A 163 -2.58 -11.63 -10.37
CA VAL A 163 -1.88 -10.41 -9.94
C VAL A 163 -1.89 -9.39 -11.07
N LEU A 164 -2.54 -8.27 -10.84
CA LEU A 164 -2.64 -7.19 -11.81
C LEU A 164 -1.46 -6.22 -11.67
N ALA A 165 -0.87 -5.83 -12.81
CA ALA A 165 0.27 -4.93 -12.83
C ALA A 165 -0.19 -3.47 -13.01
N LEU A 166 0.17 -2.60 -12.07
CA LEU A 166 -0.05 -1.17 -12.15
C LEU A 166 1.25 -0.45 -12.54
N ARG A 167 1.13 0.52 -13.45
CA ARG A 167 2.25 1.43 -13.77
C ARG A 167 2.58 2.26 -12.53
N HIS A 168 3.85 2.34 -12.16
CA HIS A 168 4.29 3.19 -11.05
C HIS A 168 3.96 4.67 -11.34
N PRO A 169 3.42 5.45 -10.38
CA PRO A 169 2.92 6.81 -10.65
C PRO A 169 4.01 7.87 -10.90
N SER A 170 5.27 7.58 -10.52
CA SER A 170 6.41 8.46 -10.77
C SER A 170 6.80 8.54 -12.25
N TYR A 171 7.63 9.54 -12.60
CA TYR A 171 8.19 9.72 -13.95
C TYR A 171 7.10 9.75 -15.05
N GLY A 172 6.06 10.55 -14.83
CA GLY A 172 4.94 10.71 -15.77
C GLY A 172 3.86 9.62 -15.71
N GLY A 173 4.03 8.56 -14.90
CA GLY A 173 3.10 7.43 -14.87
C GLY A 173 1.77 7.64 -14.13
N LYS A 174 1.44 8.88 -13.72
CA LYS A 174 0.22 9.19 -12.94
C LYS A 174 -1.05 8.78 -13.68
N ALA A 175 -1.15 9.12 -14.97
CA ALA A 175 -2.35 8.84 -15.77
C ALA A 175 -2.58 7.33 -15.95
N GLU A 176 -1.53 6.57 -16.22
CA GLU A 176 -1.60 5.12 -16.37
C GLU A 176 -1.85 4.40 -15.06
N PHE A 177 -1.28 4.90 -13.95
CA PHE A 177 -1.56 4.38 -12.61
C PHE A 177 -3.05 4.52 -12.29
N GLU A 178 -3.61 5.72 -12.47
CA GLU A 178 -5.05 5.97 -12.26
C GLU A 178 -5.93 5.11 -13.18
N ARG A 179 -5.57 5.00 -14.46
CA ARG A 179 -6.29 4.14 -15.40
C ARG A 179 -6.30 2.68 -14.93
N GLY A 180 -5.17 2.18 -14.44
CA GLY A 180 -5.08 0.83 -13.88
C GLY A 180 -5.95 0.66 -12.63
N LEU A 181 -5.98 1.65 -11.74
CA LEU A 181 -6.88 1.63 -10.57
C LEU A 181 -8.36 1.62 -10.97
N ARG A 182 -8.76 2.36 -12.00
CA ARG A 182 -10.14 2.35 -12.52
C ARG A 182 -10.53 0.98 -13.08
N GLN A 183 -9.61 0.32 -13.78
CA GLN A 183 -9.83 -1.04 -14.29
C GLN A 183 -9.97 -2.04 -13.14
N LEU A 184 -9.16 -1.92 -12.08
CA LEU A 184 -9.30 -2.71 -10.86
C LEU A 184 -10.67 -2.49 -10.22
N MET A 185 -11.10 -1.24 -10.06
CA MET A 185 -12.40 -0.90 -9.47
C MET A 185 -13.58 -1.50 -10.25
N SER A 186 -13.55 -1.43 -11.58
CA SER A 186 -14.57 -2.07 -12.41
C SER A 186 -14.62 -3.60 -12.25
N ARG A 187 -13.48 -4.25 -11.99
CA ARG A 187 -13.44 -5.69 -11.68
C ARG A 187 -13.96 -6.00 -10.28
N LEU A 188 -13.67 -5.13 -9.32
CA LEU A 188 -14.21 -5.19 -7.97
C LEU A 188 -15.75 -5.09 -8.00
N ASP A 189 -16.30 -4.16 -8.80
CA ASP A 189 -17.76 -3.98 -8.92
C ASP A 189 -18.47 -5.16 -9.61
N THR A 190 -17.79 -5.89 -10.49
CA THR A 190 -18.35 -7.05 -11.22
C THR A 190 -18.19 -8.38 -10.48
N ALA A 191 -17.27 -8.44 -9.52
CA ALA A 191 -17.07 -9.59 -8.64
C ALA A 191 -17.99 -9.57 -7.40
N ASP A 192 -18.83 -8.54 -7.23
CA ASP A 192 -19.85 -8.46 -6.18
C ASP A 192 -21.14 -9.18 -6.63
N PRO A 193 -21.47 -10.36 -6.09
CA PRO A 193 -22.69 -11.09 -6.45
C PRO A 193 -23.97 -10.48 -5.85
N ALA A 194 -23.89 -9.39 -5.07
CA ALA A 194 -25.04 -8.77 -4.40
C ALA A 194 -25.69 -7.61 -5.19
N ARG A 195 -25.40 -7.48 -6.49
CA ARG A 195 -26.13 -6.59 -7.42
C ARG A 195 -26.92 -7.34 -8.47
#